data_AF-A0A5J4UWW3-F1
#
_entry.id   AF-A0A5J4UWW3-F1
#
_cell.length_a   1.000
_cell.length_b   1.000
_cell.length_c   1.000
_cell.angle_alpha   90.00
_cell.angle_beta   90.00
_cell.angle_gamma   90.00
#
_symmetry.space_group_name_H-M   'P 1'
#
loop_
_entity.id
_entity.type
_entity.pdbx_description
1 polymer ?
#
loop_
_entity_poly.entity_id
_entity_poly.type
_entity_poly.pdbx_seq_one_letter_code
_entity_poly.pdbx_strand_id
1 'polypeptide(L)' 'NLPEGAFYLFPKVPQGCTDFRFSAILKEKLVLAVPGTAFGDSRCVRFAYCCDIDTIERAIPRIAEAVKIANEEKEKSQ' A
#
# COMPACT_ATOMS: atom_id res chain seq x y z
N ASN A 1 6.95 -4.31 -12.52
CA ASN A 1 5.73 -4.07 -13.32
C ASN A 1 5.50 -2.59 -13.41
N LEU A 2 5.93 -1.95 -14.51
CA LEU A 2 5.46 -0.60 -14.82
C LEU A 2 4.07 -0.71 -15.47
N PRO A 3 3.11 0.17 -15.14
CA PRO A 3 1.80 0.16 -15.79
C PRO A 3 1.91 0.61 -17.25
N GLU A 4 1.25 -0.10 -18.16
CA GLU A 4 1.14 0.27 -19.59
C GLU A 4 -0.05 1.21 -19.86
N GLY A 5 -0.85 1.53 -18.84
CA GLY A 5 -2.03 2.40 -18.92
C GLY A 5 -2.88 2.37 -17.64
N ALA A 6 -4.03 3.05 -17.67
CA ALA A 6 -5.00 3.22 -16.56
C ALA A 6 -4.47 4.01 -15.35
N PHE A 7 -5.36 4.47 -14.48
CA PHE A 7 -5.04 5.36 -13.35
C PHE A 7 -4.75 4.64 -12.03
N TYR A 8 -4.23 3.41 -12.08
CA TYR A 8 -4.01 2.57 -10.91
C TYR A 8 -2.60 1.97 -10.83
N LEU A 9 -2.10 1.78 -9.61
CA LEU A 9 -0.88 1.04 -9.29
C LEU A 9 -1.19 -0.17 -8.41
N PHE A 10 -0.51 -1.29 -8.65
CA PHE A 10 -0.61 -2.53 -7.87
C PHE A 10 0.74 -2.93 -7.27
N PRO A 11 1.27 -2.16 -6.29
CA PRO A 11 2.47 -2.58 -5.57
C PRO A 11 2.21 -3.82 -4.71
N LYS A 12 3.23 -4.66 -4.60
CA LYS A 12 3.24 -5.78 -3.65
C LYS A 12 3.26 -5.27 -2.22
N VAL A 13 2.57 -5.97 -1.33
CA VAL A 13 2.62 -5.70 0.11
C VAL A 13 3.98 -6.12 0.67
N PRO A 14 4.43 -5.51 1.78
CA PRO A 14 5.63 -5.96 2.49
C PRO A 14 5.56 -7.46 2.85
N GLN A 15 6.70 -8.13 2.80
CA GLN A 15 6.76 -9.58 3.05
C GLN A 15 6.30 -9.89 4.48
N GLY A 16 5.47 -10.93 4.64
CA GLY A 16 4.91 -11.29 5.95
C GLY A 16 3.70 -10.46 6.37
N CYS A 17 3.30 -9.47 5.55
CA CYS A 17 2.08 -8.70 5.75
C CYS A 17 0.97 -9.19 4.79
N THR A 18 -0.29 -9.14 5.23
CA THR A 18 -1.45 -9.33 4.35
C THR A 18 -1.87 -8.00 3.73
N ASP A 19 -2.54 -8.01 2.58
CA ASP A 19 -3.12 -6.82 1.96
C ASP A 19 -4.12 -6.09 2.86
N PHE A 20 -4.93 -6.82 3.63
CA PHE A 20 -5.81 -6.23 4.64
C PHE A 20 -5.02 -5.54 5.77
N ARG A 21 -3.98 -6.18 6.32
CA ARG A 21 -3.17 -5.57 7.39
C ARG A 21 -2.43 -4.35 6.88
N PHE A 22 -1.81 -4.44 5.70
CA PHE A 22 -1.10 -3.31 5.13
C PHE A 22 -2.04 -2.14 4.80
N SER A 23 -3.24 -2.42 4.28
CA SER A 23 -4.27 -1.40 4.06
C SER A 23 -4.73 -0.74 5.36
N ALA A 24 -4.78 -1.48 6.49
CA ALA A 24 -5.08 -0.91 7.80
C ALA A 24 -3.96 0.02 8.31
N ILE A 25 -2.69 -0.40 8.19
CA ILE A 25 -1.54 0.44 8.56
C ILE A 25 -1.51 1.72 7.71
N LEU A 26 -1.74 1.62 6.41
CA LEU A 26 -1.85 2.79 5.52
C LEU A 26 -2.97 3.73 5.97
N LYS A 27 -4.13 3.19 6.35
CA LYS A 27 -5.27 3.97 6.83
C LYS A 27 -4.94 4.73 8.11
N GLU A 28 -4.21 4.12 9.05
CA GLU A 28 -3.71 4.79 10.26
C GLU A 28 -2.77 5.96 9.93
N LYS A 29 -2.02 5.86 8.83
CA LYS A 29 -1.17 6.94 8.28
C LYS A 29 -1.91 7.90 7.36
N LEU A 30 -3.25 7.89 7.35
CA LEU A 30 -4.09 8.75 6.52
C LEU A 30 -3.84 8.57 5.01
N VAL A 31 -3.61 7.33 4.58
CA VAL A 31 -3.50 6.92 3.17
C VAL A 31 -4.51 5.80 2.90
N LEU A 32 -5.38 5.97 1.91
CA LEU A 32 -6.36 4.95 1.52
C LEU A 32 -5.83 4.11 0.37
N ALA A 33 -5.86 2.80 0.55
CA ALA A 33 -5.58 1.79 -0.47
C ALA A 33 -6.66 0.72 -0.45
N VAL A 34 -6.90 0.05 -1.58
CA VAL A 34 -7.83 -1.08 -1.64
C VAL A 34 -7.04 -2.39 -1.54
N PRO A 35 -7.42 -3.32 -0.66
CA PRO A 35 -6.81 -4.65 -0.62
C PRO A 35 -6.90 -5.34 -1.98
N GLY A 36 -5.80 -5.93 -2.46
CA GLY A 36 -5.73 -6.59 -3.76
C GLY A 36 -6.59 -7.86 -3.84
N THR A 37 -6.98 -8.44 -2.69
CA THR A 37 -7.97 -9.53 -2.61
C THR A 37 -9.26 -9.19 -3.34
N ALA A 38 -9.72 -7.94 -3.32
CA ALA A 38 -10.91 -7.49 -4.05
C ALA A 38 -10.75 -7.58 -5.59
N PHE A 39 -9.51 -7.75 -6.07
CA PHE A 39 -9.14 -7.86 -7.49
C PHE A 39 -8.46 -9.20 -7.82
N GLY A 40 -8.50 -10.17 -6.90
CA GLY A 40 -7.96 -11.51 -7.13
C GLY A 40 -6.46 -11.68 -6.87
N ASP A 41 -5.75 -10.70 -6.31
CA ASP A 41 -4.35 -10.85 -5.89
C ASP A 41 -4.10 -10.27 -4.49
N SER A 42 -4.15 -11.14 -3.48
CA SER A 42 -3.95 -10.79 -2.07
C SER A 42 -2.51 -10.40 -1.69
N ARG A 43 -1.57 -10.48 -2.65
CA ARG A 43 -0.16 -10.09 -2.44
C ARG A 43 0.08 -8.60 -2.74
N CYS A 44 -0.94 -7.88 -3.18
CA CYS A 44 -0.85 -6.49 -3.61
C CYS A 44 -1.90 -5.62 -2.90
N VAL A 45 -1.68 -4.31 -2.94
CA VAL A 45 -2.72 -3.31 -2.70
C VAL A 45 -2.87 -2.44 -3.94
N ARG A 46 -4.06 -1.85 -4.13
CA ARG A 46 -4.34 -0.96 -5.25
C ARG A 46 -4.40 0.50 -4.80
N PHE A 47 -3.61 1.34 -5.47
CA PHE A 47 -3.71 2.80 -5.37
C PHE A 47 -4.32 3.36 -6.64
N ALA A 48 -5.16 4.38 -6.52
CA ALA A 48 -5.54 5.25 -7.63
C ALA A 48 -4.65 6.49 -7.59
N TYR A 49 -4.12 6.90 -8.75
CA TYR A 49 -3.28 8.10 -8.86
C TYR A 49 -3.96 9.21 -9.69
N CYS A 50 -5.28 9.12 -9.89
CA CYS A 50 -6.10 10.16 -10.50
C CYS A 50 -6.42 11.32 -9.53
N CYS A 51 -5.50 11.68 -8.65
CA CYS A 51 -5.58 12.82 -7.73
C CYS A 51 -4.52 13.86 -8.08
N ASP A 52 -4.58 15.03 -7.43
CA ASP A 52 -3.56 16.07 -7.59
C ASP A 52 -2.18 15.60 -7.11
N ILE A 53 -1.14 16.20 -7.71
CA ILE A 53 0.25 15.84 -7.43
C ILE A 53 0.60 16.08 -5.95
N ASP A 54 0.07 17.14 -5.34
CA ASP A 54 0.29 17.47 -3.93
C ASP A 54 -0.19 16.34 -3.00
N THR A 55 -1.31 15.71 -3.33
CA THR A 55 -1.85 14.56 -2.60
C THR A 55 -0.94 13.36 -2.71
N ILE A 56 -0.40 13.09 -3.91
CA ILE A 56 0.57 12.02 -4.12
C ILE A 56 1.85 12.30 -3.31
N GLU A 57 2.40 13.52 -3.42
CA GLU A 57 3.62 13.92 -2.72
C GLU A 57 3.48 13.81 -1.20
N ARG A 58 2.33 14.23 -0.63
CA ARG A 58 2.04 14.08 0.81
C ARG A 58 1.87 12.61 1.23
N ALA A 59 1.40 11.74 0.32
CA ALA A 59 1.20 10.33 0.61
C ALA A 59 2.53 9.55 0.64
N ILE A 60 3.51 9.91 -0.19
CA ILE A 60 4.81 9.21 -0.28
C ILE A 60 5.48 8.99 1.08
N PRO A 61 5.73 10.01 1.93
CA PRO A 61 6.38 9.80 3.22
C PRO A 61 5.54 8.95 4.18
N ARG A 62 4.21 9.05 4.11
CA ARG A 62 3.27 8.25 4.93
C ARG A 62 3.30 6.78 4.52
N ILE A 63 3.37 6.51 3.22
CA ILE A 63 3.53 5.15 2.68
C ILE A 63 4.89 4.57 3.12
N ALA A 64 5.96 5.37 3.07
CA ALA A 64 7.28 4.93 3.54
C ALA A 64 7.28 4.54 5.02
N GLU A 65 6.58 5.31 5.87
CA GLU A 65 6.41 4.97 7.29
C GLU A 65 5.56 3.71 7.49
N ALA A 66 4.47 3.55 6.73
CA ALA A 66 3.64 2.34 6.77
C ALA A 66 4.43 1.08 6.39
N VAL A 67 5.33 1.17 5.40
CA VAL A 67 6.22 0.06 5.02
C VAL A 67 7.19 -0.29 6.15
N LYS A 68 7.76 0.71 6.85
CA LYS A 68 8.63 0.46 8.00
C LYS A 68 7.90 -0.30 9.11
N ILE A 69 6.71 0.16 9.49
CA ILE A 69 5.88 -0.49 10.51
C ILE A 69 5.57 -1.94 10.13
N ALA A 70 5.15 -2.17 8.88
CA ALA A 70 4.84 -3.51 8.39
C ALA A 70 6.06 -4.46 8.43
N ASN A 71 7.26 -3.94 8.15
CA ASN A 71 8.50 -4.73 8.25
C ASN A 71 8.90 -5.00 9.71
N GLU A 72 8.73 -4.05 10.62
CA GLU A 72 9.01 -4.22 12.05
C GLU A 72 8.05 -5.21 12.73
N GLU A 73 6.78 -5.29 12.31
CA GLU A 73 5.81 -6.29 12.80
C GLU A 73 6.21 -7.72 12.43
N LYS A 74 6.88 -7.90 11.28
CA LYS A 74 7.44 -9.19 10.87
C LYS A 74 8.54 -9.65 11.84
N GLU A 75 9.45 -8.75 12.21
CA GLU A 75 10.60 -9.06 13.07
C GLU A 75 10.18 -9.44 14.51
N LYS A 76 9.06 -8.90 15.00
CA LYS A 76 8.52 -9.21 16.34
C LYS A 76 7.75 -10.53 16.41
N SER A 77 7.34 -11.08 15.27
CA SER A 77 6.57 -12.33 15.17
C SER A 77 7.45 -13.54 14.82
N GLN A 78 8.77 -13.34 14.79
CA GLN A 78 9.80 -14.34 14.49
C GLN A 78 10.59 -14.65 15.76
#